data_AF-A0A1Y4WLX1-F1
#
_entry.id   AF-A0A1Y4WLX1-F1
#
_cell.length_a   1.000
_cell.length_b   1.000
_cell.length_c   1.000
_cell.angle_alpha   90.00
_cell.angle_beta   90.00
_cell.angle_gamma   90.00
#
_symmetry.space_group_name_H-M   'P 1'
#
loop_
_entity.id
_entity.type
_entity.pdbx_description
1 polymer ?
#
loop_
_entity_poly.entity_id
_entity_poly.type
_entity_poly.pdbx_seq_one_letter_code
_entity_poly.pdbx_strand_id
1 'polypeptide(L)'
;MLEPGEGFTILSEQGHWWKVEAAAGVGWVDHRYCLINLPDVIPSMLYDAVNSYGAVYVSSGKEIPGVTGESFYPGASYNPRLDREEFMMPILYAAAKKVCAAQHAALAQGNCLKLYEAFRPRSTQLAVIDGLTALAEEDPEVKAGITTPPWSMTYFINTGYSNHQRGFAVDVGLVKVKQTQVRTTGGREYLAVTDYIEYDMPTAIHELSMAAASTLAPGSDTLTDTMNDPAIALRGYFTGAGMSPLESEWWHFNDWNARNLAKDNLSTGKFEISRCYSRPPA
;
A
#
# COMPACT_ATOMS: atom_id res chain seq x y z
N MET A 1 -6.71 14.73 24.04
CA MET A 1 -7.04 14.75 22.60
C MET A 1 -5.96 13.95 21.92
N LEU A 2 -6.30 13.11 20.92
CA LEU A 2 -5.27 12.37 20.18
C LEU A 2 -4.72 13.26 19.07
N GLU A 3 -3.40 13.29 18.96
CA GLU A 3 -2.71 14.00 17.90
C GLU A 3 -2.63 13.14 16.62
N PRO A 4 -2.55 13.75 15.42
CA PRO A 4 -2.38 13.01 14.18
C PRO A 4 -1.17 12.07 14.23
N GLY A 5 -1.39 10.79 13.91
CA GLY A 5 -0.36 9.76 13.93
C GLY A 5 -0.18 9.03 15.25
N GLU A 6 -0.87 9.43 16.33
CA GLU A 6 -0.86 8.66 17.57
C GLU A 6 -1.55 7.30 17.37
N GLY A 7 -0.80 6.22 17.60
CA GLY A 7 -1.33 4.87 17.54
C GLY A 7 -2.17 4.51 18.78
N PHE A 8 -3.15 3.64 18.57
CA PHE A 8 -4.10 3.21 19.59
C PHE A 8 -4.56 1.77 19.35
N THR A 9 -5.10 1.14 20.39
CA THR A 9 -5.77 -0.17 20.29
C THR A 9 -7.28 0.03 20.19
N ILE A 10 -7.94 -0.62 19.23
CA ILE A 10 -9.39 -0.59 19.06
C ILE A 10 -10.04 -1.56 20.06
N LEU A 11 -11.00 -1.06 20.84
CA LEU A 11 -11.73 -1.83 21.86
C LEU A 11 -13.13 -2.25 21.38
N SER A 12 -13.84 -1.37 20.67
CA SER A 12 -15.17 -1.65 20.14
C SER A 12 -15.56 -0.67 19.03
N GLU A 13 -16.52 -1.04 18.19
CA GLU A 13 -17.08 -0.17 17.15
C GLU A 13 -18.57 0.11 17.41
N GLN A 14 -18.97 1.38 17.27
CA GLN A 14 -20.38 1.80 17.33
C GLN A 14 -20.64 2.90 16.29
N GLY A 15 -21.37 2.55 15.22
CA GLY A 15 -21.64 3.49 14.12
C GLY A 15 -20.34 3.94 13.45
N HIS A 16 -20.10 5.25 13.41
CA HIS A 16 -18.87 5.84 12.86
C HIS A 16 -17.73 5.97 13.88
N TRP A 17 -17.91 5.43 15.09
CA TRP A 17 -16.97 5.63 16.19
C TRP A 17 -16.28 4.32 16.59
N TRP A 18 -14.98 4.43 16.88
CA TRP A 18 -14.24 3.40 17.60
C TRP A 18 -13.98 3.87 19.02
N LYS A 19 -14.27 2.99 19.98
CA LYS A 19 -13.73 3.13 21.33
C LYS A 19 -12.29 2.63 21.29
N VAL A 20 -11.35 3.45 21.75
CA VAL A 20 -9.92 3.17 21.64
C VAL A 20 -9.21 3.37 22.97
N GLU A 21 -8.13 2.62 23.17
CA GLU A 21 -7.14 2.82 24.23
C GLU A 21 -5.85 3.37 23.62
N ALA A 22 -5.40 4.51 24.12
CA ALA A 22 -4.14 5.15 23.74
C ALA A 22 -3.35 5.55 24.99
N ALA A 23 -2.15 6.12 24.80
CA ALA A 23 -1.34 6.64 25.92
C ALA A 23 -2.10 7.70 26.75
N ALA A 24 -2.96 8.48 26.11
CA ALA A 24 -3.79 9.49 26.76
C ALA A 24 -5.00 8.92 27.54
N GLY A 25 -5.27 7.62 27.46
CA GLY A 25 -6.40 6.95 28.10
C GLY A 25 -7.39 6.34 27.11
N VAL A 26 -8.62 6.07 27.60
CA VAL A 26 -9.70 5.45 26.83
C VAL A 26 -10.69 6.51 26.36
N GLY A 27 -11.04 6.50 25.07
CA GLY A 27 -11.96 7.48 24.47
C GLY A 27 -12.61 6.97 23.19
N TRP A 28 -13.28 7.87 22.46
CA TRP A 28 -13.89 7.58 21.17
C TRP A 28 -13.26 8.42 20.06
N VAL A 29 -13.02 7.80 18.91
CA VAL A 29 -12.52 8.45 17.69
C VAL A 29 -13.44 8.15 16.51
N ASP A 30 -13.56 9.09 15.59
CA ASP A 30 -14.30 8.87 14.35
C ASP A 30 -13.43 8.08 13.37
N HIS A 31 -13.84 6.84 13.09
CA HIS A 31 -13.01 5.90 12.31
C HIS A 31 -12.93 6.25 10.82
N ARG A 32 -13.74 7.22 10.35
CA ARG A 32 -13.62 7.77 8.98
C ARG A 32 -12.26 8.40 8.73
N TYR A 33 -11.58 8.86 9.79
CA TYR A 33 -10.27 9.52 9.71
C TYR A 33 -9.12 8.62 10.21
N CYS A 34 -9.41 7.38 10.58
CA CYS A 34 -8.44 6.48 11.19
C CYS A 34 -7.83 5.51 10.18
N LEU A 35 -6.53 5.27 10.34
CA LEU A 35 -5.84 4.18 9.67
C LEU A 35 -5.99 2.90 10.50
N ILE A 36 -6.12 1.75 9.83
CA ILE A 36 -6.14 0.41 10.42
C ILE A 36 -4.97 -0.39 9.88
N ASN A 37 -4.35 -1.21 10.73
CA ASN A 37 -3.28 -2.12 10.31
C ASN A 37 -3.87 -3.27 9.49
N LEU A 38 -3.57 -3.35 8.19
CA LEU A 38 -4.17 -4.33 7.29
C LEU A 38 -4.02 -5.79 7.73
N PRO A 39 -2.84 -6.28 8.21
CA PRO A 39 -2.69 -7.66 8.67
C PRO A 39 -3.69 -8.07 9.75
N ASP A 40 -4.16 -7.13 10.58
CA ASP A 40 -5.10 -7.44 11.66
C ASP A 40 -6.50 -7.79 11.14
N VAL A 41 -6.85 -7.30 9.95
CA VAL A 41 -8.20 -7.39 9.37
C VAL A 41 -8.24 -8.15 8.05
N ILE A 42 -7.09 -8.33 7.38
CA ILE A 42 -6.92 -9.17 6.19
C ILE A 42 -5.68 -10.07 6.38
N PRO A 43 -5.66 -10.97 7.38
CA PRO A 43 -4.50 -11.82 7.65
C PRO A 43 -4.25 -12.89 6.57
N SER A 44 -5.14 -13.00 5.58
CA SER A 44 -5.01 -13.88 4.42
C SER A 44 -4.16 -13.32 3.28
N MET A 45 -3.85 -12.01 3.32
CA MET A 45 -2.97 -11.35 2.37
C MET A 45 -1.49 -11.51 2.77
N LEU A 46 -0.59 -11.43 1.79
CA LEU A 46 0.85 -11.36 2.05
C LEU A 46 1.28 -9.90 2.21
N TYR A 47 2.20 -9.64 3.13
CA TYR A 47 2.72 -8.31 3.41
C TYR A 47 4.23 -8.31 3.29
N ASP A 48 4.76 -7.32 2.58
CA ASP A 48 6.18 -7.21 2.30
C ASP A 48 6.56 -5.72 2.21
N ALA A 49 6.69 -5.05 3.36
CA ALA A 49 6.92 -3.61 3.41
C ALA A 49 8.37 -3.27 3.00
N VAL A 50 8.68 -3.34 1.71
CA VAL A 50 10.03 -3.13 1.16
C VAL A 50 10.67 -1.82 1.65
N ASN A 51 9.90 -0.75 1.75
CA ASN A 51 10.38 0.56 2.24
C ASN A 51 10.78 0.57 3.73
N SER A 52 10.50 -0.50 4.47
CA SER A 52 10.85 -0.66 5.88
C SER A 52 12.20 -1.34 6.15
N TYR A 53 12.79 -2.00 5.14
CA TYR A 53 14.05 -2.75 5.34
C TYR A 53 15.03 -2.66 4.17
N GLY A 54 14.57 -2.25 3.00
CA GLY A 54 15.39 -2.12 1.80
C GLY A 54 14.50 -1.70 0.63
N ALA A 55 14.26 -0.41 0.50
CA ALA A 55 13.37 0.14 -0.51
C ALA A 55 13.86 -0.24 -1.91
N VAL A 56 12.94 -0.66 -2.76
CA VAL A 56 13.25 -1.24 -4.08
C VAL A 56 12.99 -0.27 -5.24
N TYR A 57 12.81 1.02 -4.94
CA TYR A 57 12.62 2.03 -5.97
C TYR A 57 13.78 2.01 -6.95
N VAL A 58 13.44 2.02 -8.24
CA VAL A 58 14.38 2.20 -9.34
C VAL A 58 13.76 3.16 -10.35
N SER A 59 14.54 3.71 -11.27
CA SER A 59 14.01 4.45 -12.41
C SER A 59 14.78 4.09 -13.68
N SER A 60 14.06 3.69 -14.71
CA SER A 60 14.64 3.11 -15.94
C SER A 60 15.59 1.95 -15.60
N GLY A 61 15.23 1.12 -14.62
CA GLY A 61 16.04 0.00 -14.13
C GLY A 61 17.28 0.37 -13.31
N LYS A 62 17.50 1.66 -13.01
CA LYS A 62 18.65 2.15 -12.24
C LYS A 62 18.28 2.41 -10.80
N GLU A 63 19.17 2.03 -9.89
CA GLU A 63 19.04 2.36 -8.46
C GLU A 63 19.06 3.88 -8.27
N ILE A 64 18.25 4.35 -7.32
CA ILE A 64 18.17 5.75 -6.93
C ILE A 64 19.08 5.95 -5.70
N PRO A 65 20.19 6.69 -5.84
CA PRO A 65 21.12 6.91 -4.73
C PRO A 65 20.44 7.53 -3.51
N GLY A 66 20.73 6.99 -2.33
CA GLY A 66 20.11 7.43 -1.06
C GLY A 66 18.64 7.03 -0.91
N VAL A 67 18.12 6.15 -1.79
CA VAL A 67 16.76 5.62 -1.72
C VAL A 67 16.78 4.10 -1.85
N THR A 68 17.33 3.55 -2.93
CA THR A 68 17.36 2.10 -3.14
C THR A 68 18.21 1.43 -2.06
N GLY A 69 17.66 0.40 -1.41
CA GLY A 69 18.29 -0.31 -0.30
C GLY A 69 18.10 0.35 1.07
N GLU A 70 17.51 1.55 1.15
CA GLU A 70 17.30 2.24 2.42
C GLU A 70 16.09 1.70 3.20
N SER A 71 16.14 1.82 4.53
CA SER A 71 15.02 1.56 5.43
C SER A 71 14.47 2.91 5.93
N PHE A 72 13.21 3.21 5.60
CA PHE A 72 12.60 4.50 5.93
C PHE A 72 11.78 4.49 7.22
N TYR A 73 11.33 3.32 7.66
CA TYR A 73 10.53 3.14 8.87
C TYR A 73 10.70 1.71 9.40
N PRO A 74 10.31 1.42 10.66
CA PRO A 74 10.51 0.11 11.27
C PRO A 74 9.91 -1.03 10.43
N GLY A 75 10.70 -2.11 10.31
CA GLY A 75 10.33 -3.34 9.61
C GLY A 75 9.28 -4.19 10.33
N ALA A 76 9.24 -5.47 9.95
CA ALA A 76 8.40 -6.44 10.64
C ALA A 76 8.67 -6.44 12.15
N SER A 77 7.60 -6.56 12.92
CA SER A 77 7.65 -6.68 14.37
C SER A 77 6.62 -7.68 14.84
N TYR A 78 6.82 -8.23 16.04
CA TYR A 78 5.87 -9.13 16.63
C TYR A 78 4.47 -8.51 16.69
N ASN A 79 3.50 -9.17 16.05
CA ASN A 79 2.08 -8.81 16.09
C ASN A 79 1.35 -9.72 17.08
N PRO A 80 0.98 -9.22 18.28
CA PRO A 80 0.32 -10.04 19.30
C PRO A 80 -1.04 -10.59 18.88
N ARG A 81 -1.71 -9.98 17.91
CA ARG A 81 -2.99 -10.47 17.39
C ARG A 81 -2.79 -11.74 16.57
N LEU A 82 -1.75 -11.77 15.73
CA LEU A 82 -1.50 -12.88 14.80
C LEU A 82 -0.53 -13.93 15.35
N ASP A 83 0.11 -13.66 16.49
CA ASP A 83 1.11 -14.53 17.12
C ASP A 83 2.27 -14.85 16.15
N ARG A 84 2.76 -13.82 15.44
CA ARG A 84 3.89 -13.91 14.50
C ARG A 84 4.54 -12.55 14.27
N GLU A 85 5.76 -12.54 13.75
CA GLU A 85 6.35 -11.36 13.11
C GLU A 85 5.51 -10.95 11.90
N GLU A 86 5.22 -9.67 11.78
CA GLU A 86 4.39 -9.12 10.70
C GLU A 86 4.71 -7.65 10.45
N PHE A 87 4.51 -7.18 9.22
CA PHE A 87 4.68 -5.78 8.86
C PHE A 87 3.51 -4.92 9.34
N MET A 88 3.77 -3.62 9.55
CA MET A 88 2.72 -2.65 9.84
C MET A 88 2.32 -1.94 8.56
N MET A 89 1.08 -2.14 8.12
CA MET A 89 0.55 -1.62 6.85
C MET A 89 -0.73 -0.81 7.11
N PRO A 90 -0.61 0.41 7.67
CA PRO A 90 -1.76 1.23 7.97
C PRO A 90 -2.42 1.77 6.69
N ILE A 91 -3.75 1.73 6.64
CA ILE A 91 -4.57 2.32 5.56
C ILE A 91 -5.88 2.84 6.14
N LEU A 92 -6.55 3.82 5.50
CA LEU A 92 -7.88 4.27 5.92
C LEU A 92 -8.82 3.07 6.04
N TYR A 93 -9.57 3.02 7.14
CA TYR A 93 -10.46 1.88 7.42
C TYR A 93 -11.47 1.62 6.29
N ALA A 94 -11.94 2.68 5.64
CA ALA A 94 -12.83 2.56 4.48
C ALA A 94 -12.16 1.85 3.29
N ALA A 95 -10.88 2.16 3.01
CA ALA A 95 -10.14 1.54 1.92
C ALA A 95 -9.79 0.07 2.21
N ALA A 96 -9.53 -0.29 3.46
CA ALA A 96 -9.28 -1.68 3.88
C ALA A 96 -10.42 -2.63 3.47
N LYS A 97 -11.67 -2.16 3.45
CA LYS A 97 -12.83 -2.96 3.03
C LYS A 97 -12.77 -3.33 1.55
N LYS A 98 -12.29 -2.43 0.70
CA LYS A 98 -12.12 -2.70 -0.74
C LYS A 98 -10.90 -3.58 -1.02
N VAL A 99 -9.80 -3.37 -0.30
CA VAL A 99 -8.63 -4.29 -0.36
C VAL A 99 -9.05 -5.71 0.05
N CYS A 100 -9.89 -5.85 1.06
CA CYS A 100 -10.44 -7.16 1.48
C CYS A 100 -11.29 -7.81 0.38
N ALA A 101 -12.14 -7.02 -0.29
CA ALA A 101 -12.93 -7.52 -1.42
C ALA A 101 -12.02 -7.98 -2.59
N ALA A 102 -10.98 -7.21 -2.91
CA ALA A 102 -10.00 -7.58 -3.94
C ALA A 102 -9.24 -8.86 -3.55
N GLN A 103 -8.83 -9.00 -2.29
CA GLN A 103 -8.18 -10.22 -1.79
C GLN A 103 -9.08 -11.45 -1.89
N HIS A 104 -10.36 -11.33 -1.53
CA HIS A 104 -11.31 -12.43 -1.70
C HIS A 104 -11.50 -12.82 -3.17
N ALA A 105 -11.55 -11.85 -4.09
CA ALA A 105 -11.64 -12.12 -5.52
C ALA A 105 -10.38 -12.81 -6.06
N ALA A 106 -9.18 -12.41 -5.60
CA ALA A 106 -7.93 -13.07 -5.93
C ALA A 106 -7.90 -14.53 -5.43
N LEU A 107 -8.23 -14.76 -4.16
CA LEU A 107 -8.26 -16.11 -3.57
C LEU A 107 -9.24 -17.04 -4.27
N ALA A 108 -10.41 -16.53 -4.68
CA ALA A 108 -11.39 -17.29 -5.44
C ALA A 108 -10.85 -17.81 -6.80
N GLN A 109 -9.77 -17.23 -7.30
CA GLN A 109 -9.10 -17.61 -8.55
C GLN A 109 -7.74 -18.30 -8.32
N GLY A 110 -7.43 -18.68 -7.07
CA GLY A 110 -6.17 -19.33 -6.72
C GLY A 110 -4.98 -18.37 -6.65
N ASN A 111 -5.24 -17.06 -6.53
CA ASN A 111 -4.23 -16.02 -6.40
C ASN A 111 -4.27 -15.39 -5.01
N CYS A 112 -3.22 -14.67 -4.64
CA CYS A 112 -3.18 -13.88 -3.41
C CYS A 112 -2.52 -12.53 -3.70
N LEU A 113 -3.04 -11.47 -3.08
CA LEU A 113 -2.39 -10.17 -3.11
C LEU A 113 -1.13 -10.19 -2.24
N LYS A 114 -0.07 -9.53 -2.71
CA LYS A 114 1.15 -9.25 -1.93
C LYS A 114 1.33 -7.73 -1.85
N LEU A 115 1.09 -7.17 -0.68
CA LEU A 115 1.11 -5.73 -0.45
C LEU A 115 2.52 -5.25 -0.12
N TYR A 116 2.99 -4.26 -0.88
CA TYR A 116 4.31 -3.63 -0.71
C TYR A 116 4.23 -2.31 0.03
N GLU A 117 3.14 -1.56 -0.17
CA GLU A 117 2.94 -0.30 0.53
C GLU A 117 1.46 0.06 0.67
N ALA A 118 1.11 0.77 1.74
CA ALA A 118 -0.17 1.44 1.93
C ALA A 118 0.06 2.88 2.37
N PHE A 119 0.11 3.16 3.68
CA PHE A 119 0.54 4.47 4.17
C PHE A 119 2.05 4.66 3.97
N ARG A 120 2.41 5.81 3.37
CA ARG A 120 3.79 6.28 3.19
C ARG A 120 3.99 7.58 3.97
N PRO A 121 4.94 7.66 4.91
CA PRO A 121 5.29 8.91 5.57
C PRO A 121 5.71 10.02 4.60
N ARG A 122 5.54 11.28 5.02
CA ARG A 122 5.95 12.45 4.22
C ARG A 122 7.46 12.50 4.00
N SER A 123 8.22 12.12 5.01
CA SER A 123 9.68 12.00 4.99
C SER A 123 10.13 11.06 3.86
N THR A 124 9.58 9.85 3.80
CA THR A 124 9.84 8.87 2.74
C THR A 124 9.50 9.42 1.35
N GLN A 125 8.33 10.04 1.19
CA GLN A 125 7.94 10.62 -0.10
C GLN A 125 8.94 11.68 -0.58
N LEU A 126 9.41 12.55 0.32
CA LEU A 126 10.39 13.59 -0.02
C LEU A 126 11.73 12.98 -0.39
N ALA A 127 12.20 11.97 0.34
CA ALA A 127 13.45 11.28 0.01
C ALA A 127 13.42 10.68 -1.41
N VAL A 128 12.30 10.04 -1.80
CA VAL A 128 12.14 9.49 -3.16
C VAL A 128 12.10 10.60 -4.22
N ILE A 129 11.40 11.71 -3.96
CA ILE A 129 11.35 12.87 -4.87
C ILE A 129 12.75 13.44 -5.08
N ASP A 130 13.47 13.69 -3.99
CA ASP A 130 14.78 14.33 -4.02
C ASP A 130 15.81 13.42 -4.71
N GLY A 131 15.83 12.12 -4.35
CA GLY A 131 16.70 11.13 -4.97
C GLY A 131 16.43 10.94 -6.46
N LEU A 132 15.17 10.82 -6.87
CA LEU A 132 14.82 10.67 -8.29
C LEU A 132 15.14 11.95 -9.09
N THR A 133 14.90 13.12 -8.49
CA THR A 133 15.25 14.41 -9.11
C THR A 133 16.75 14.50 -9.37
N ALA A 134 17.56 14.22 -8.35
CA ALA A 134 19.02 14.25 -8.46
C ALA A 134 19.52 13.25 -9.52
N LEU A 135 18.99 12.02 -9.52
CA LEU A 135 19.36 11.02 -10.53
C LEU A 135 18.99 11.49 -11.95
N ALA A 136 17.81 12.09 -12.14
CA ALA A 136 17.37 12.59 -13.45
C ALA A 136 18.16 13.82 -13.94
N GLU A 137 18.81 14.57 -13.05
CA GLU A 137 19.70 15.68 -13.45
C GLU A 137 21.00 15.15 -14.08
N GLU A 138 21.49 13.99 -13.61
CA GLU A 138 22.75 13.39 -14.03
C GLU A 138 22.58 12.34 -15.15
N ASP A 139 21.43 11.67 -15.20
CA ASP A 139 21.18 10.54 -16.10
C ASP A 139 20.08 10.86 -17.15
N PRO A 140 20.44 11.05 -18.44
CA PRO A 140 19.48 11.37 -19.49
C PRO A 140 18.42 10.29 -19.75
N GLU A 141 18.72 9.02 -19.49
CA GLU A 141 17.78 7.91 -19.69
C GLU A 141 16.72 7.90 -18.58
N VAL A 142 17.12 8.15 -17.33
CA VAL A 142 16.20 8.34 -16.21
C VAL A 142 15.31 9.55 -16.47
N LYS A 143 15.92 10.68 -16.86
CA LYS A 143 15.20 11.90 -17.21
C LYS A 143 14.17 11.64 -18.31
N ALA A 144 14.56 10.96 -19.38
CA ALA A 144 13.64 10.62 -20.47
C ALA A 144 12.52 9.70 -19.99
N GLY A 145 12.82 8.70 -19.15
CA GLY A 145 11.85 7.75 -18.61
C GLY A 145 10.74 8.40 -17.79
N ILE A 146 11.02 9.53 -17.13
CA ILE A 146 10.06 10.23 -16.27
C ILE A 146 9.51 11.54 -16.85
N THR A 147 10.07 12.08 -17.94
CA THR A 147 9.64 13.38 -18.50
C THR A 147 9.23 13.37 -19.95
N THR A 148 9.39 12.24 -20.66
CA THR A 148 8.99 12.16 -22.06
C THR A 148 7.46 12.19 -22.19
N PRO A 149 6.89 13.14 -22.98
CA PRO A 149 5.46 13.20 -23.20
C PRO A 149 4.88 11.87 -23.70
N PRO A 150 3.66 11.50 -23.27
CA PRO A 150 2.71 12.32 -22.51
C PRO A 150 2.95 12.32 -20.99
N TRP A 151 4.00 11.68 -20.52
CA TRP A 151 4.29 11.53 -19.10
C TRP A 151 5.10 12.71 -18.54
N SER A 152 4.96 12.90 -17.25
CA SER A 152 5.75 13.81 -16.44
C SER A 152 6.06 13.12 -15.12
N MET A 153 7.08 13.60 -14.41
CA MET A 153 7.57 12.96 -13.18
C MET A 153 6.46 12.78 -12.14
N THR A 154 5.47 13.69 -12.09
CA THR A 154 4.36 13.64 -11.13
C THR A 154 3.44 12.43 -11.29
N TYR A 155 3.51 11.73 -12.44
CA TYR A 155 2.78 10.47 -12.65
C TYR A 155 3.46 9.28 -11.97
N PHE A 156 4.77 9.32 -11.74
CA PHE A 156 5.54 8.24 -11.10
C PHE A 156 5.87 8.56 -9.64
N ILE A 157 5.99 9.85 -9.30
CA ILE A 157 6.14 10.28 -7.92
C ILE A 157 5.50 11.65 -7.71
N ASN A 158 4.42 11.70 -6.94
CA ASN A 158 3.69 12.95 -6.70
C ASN A 158 4.55 13.91 -5.86
N THR A 159 4.83 15.11 -6.39
CA THR A 159 5.64 16.13 -5.70
C THR A 159 4.86 16.93 -4.65
N GLY A 160 3.52 16.83 -4.67
CA GLY A 160 2.61 17.38 -3.67
C GLY A 160 2.34 16.40 -2.53
N TYR A 161 1.07 16.23 -2.15
CA TYR A 161 0.66 15.18 -1.21
C TYR A 161 0.26 13.92 -1.98
N SER A 162 0.98 12.83 -1.71
CA SER A 162 0.68 11.50 -2.25
C SER A 162 -0.60 10.92 -1.64
N ASN A 163 -1.29 10.08 -2.41
CA ASN A 163 -2.47 9.36 -1.92
C ASN A 163 -2.11 8.32 -0.84
N HIS A 164 -0.86 7.84 -0.81
CA HIS A 164 -0.33 7.00 0.27
C HIS A 164 -0.30 7.74 1.61
N GLN A 165 0.15 9.00 1.64
CA GLN A 165 0.14 9.84 2.85
C GLN A 165 -1.27 10.06 3.39
N ARG A 166 -2.25 10.03 2.49
CA ARG A 166 -3.68 10.16 2.81
C ARG A 166 -4.32 8.83 3.20
N GLY A 167 -3.59 7.71 3.06
CA GLY A 167 -4.02 6.38 3.47
C GLY A 167 -5.11 5.77 2.59
N PHE A 168 -5.25 6.16 1.32
CA PHE A 168 -6.23 5.52 0.42
C PHE A 168 -5.60 4.91 -0.84
N ALA A 169 -4.28 4.80 -0.88
CA ALA A 169 -3.57 4.10 -1.95
C ALA A 169 -2.93 2.81 -1.43
N VAL A 170 -2.70 1.88 -2.34
CA VAL A 170 -1.92 0.65 -2.12
C VAL A 170 -1.03 0.38 -3.32
N ASP A 171 0.18 -0.10 -3.04
CA ASP A 171 1.11 -0.68 -4.00
C ASP A 171 1.17 -2.19 -3.75
N VAL A 172 0.82 -2.97 -4.77
CA VAL A 172 0.48 -4.39 -4.60
C VAL A 172 0.87 -5.20 -5.83
N GLY A 173 1.37 -6.41 -5.60
CA GLY A 173 1.60 -7.43 -6.60
C GLY A 173 0.62 -8.60 -6.47
N LEU A 174 0.82 -9.61 -7.31
CA LEU A 174 0.02 -10.81 -7.32
C LEU A 174 0.90 -12.05 -7.22
N VAL A 175 0.45 -13.05 -6.47
CA VAL A 175 1.11 -14.35 -6.39
C VAL A 175 0.12 -15.47 -6.70
N LYS A 176 0.63 -16.58 -7.22
CA LYS A 176 -0.10 -17.83 -7.37
C LYS A 176 -0.02 -18.64 -6.08
N VAL A 177 -1.17 -18.98 -5.51
CA VAL A 177 -1.23 -19.79 -4.30
C VAL A 177 -0.84 -21.24 -4.62
N LYS A 178 0.03 -21.82 -3.79
CA LYS A 178 0.39 -23.25 -3.84
C LYS A 178 -0.18 -24.02 -2.67
N GLN A 179 -0.13 -23.43 -1.49
CA GLN A 179 -0.64 -24.04 -0.28
C GLN A 179 -1.27 -23.01 0.64
N THR A 180 -2.34 -23.43 1.30
CA THR A 180 -3.01 -22.66 2.34
C THR A 180 -3.22 -23.50 3.58
N GLN A 181 -3.30 -22.84 4.72
CA GLN A 181 -3.64 -23.42 6.01
C GLN A 181 -4.71 -22.56 6.69
N VAL A 182 -5.74 -23.19 7.26
CA VAL A 182 -6.67 -22.49 8.15
C VAL A 182 -5.96 -22.23 9.49
N ARG A 183 -5.95 -20.97 9.92
CA ARG A 183 -5.43 -20.53 11.22
C ARG A 183 -6.51 -19.77 11.97
N THR A 184 -6.30 -19.56 13.26
CA THR A 184 -7.26 -18.88 14.13
C THR A 184 -6.59 -17.73 14.87
N THR A 185 -7.25 -16.58 14.92
CA THR A 185 -6.90 -15.47 15.81
C THR A 185 -8.19 -14.90 16.40
N GLY A 186 -8.21 -14.69 17.72
CA GLY A 186 -9.37 -14.07 18.37
C GLY A 186 -10.69 -14.81 18.17
N GLY A 187 -10.65 -16.15 18.14
CA GLY A 187 -11.82 -16.98 17.89
C GLY A 187 -12.35 -16.94 16.45
N ARG A 188 -11.62 -16.33 15.51
CA ARG A 188 -11.98 -16.29 14.08
C ARG A 188 -10.95 -17.05 13.25
N GLU A 189 -11.46 -17.87 12.34
CA GLU A 189 -10.64 -18.55 11.35
C GLU A 189 -10.29 -17.61 10.20
N TYR A 190 -9.10 -17.81 9.63
CA TYR A 190 -8.67 -17.19 8.40
C TYR A 190 -7.79 -18.15 7.59
N LEU A 191 -7.78 -17.94 6.28
CA LEU A 191 -6.93 -18.69 5.37
C LEU A 191 -5.55 -18.04 5.32
N ALA A 192 -4.50 -18.73 5.78
CA ALA A 192 -3.12 -18.29 5.63
C ALA A 192 -2.52 -18.92 4.37
N VAL A 193 -1.95 -18.11 3.48
CA VAL A 193 -1.11 -18.60 2.37
C VAL A 193 0.25 -18.97 2.94
N THR A 194 0.65 -20.24 2.83
CA THR A 194 1.90 -20.76 3.41
C THR A 194 2.95 -21.09 2.37
N ASP A 195 2.55 -21.24 1.10
CA ASP A 195 3.43 -21.44 -0.04
C ASP A 195 2.82 -20.81 -1.28
N TYR A 196 3.64 -20.17 -2.11
CA TYR A 196 3.22 -19.39 -3.28
C TYR A 196 4.36 -19.23 -4.29
N ILE A 197 3.99 -18.84 -5.51
CA ILE A 197 4.93 -18.38 -6.54
C ILE A 197 4.56 -16.95 -6.90
N GLU A 198 5.52 -16.02 -6.83
CA GLU A 198 5.31 -14.66 -7.33
C GLU A 198 5.19 -14.66 -8.85
N TYR A 199 4.23 -13.91 -9.38
CA TYR A 199 4.11 -13.74 -10.82
C TYR A 199 5.18 -12.79 -11.34
N ASP A 200 5.71 -13.06 -12.53
CA ASP A 200 6.40 -12.04 -13.31
C ASP A 200 5.39 -10.95 -13.65
N MET A 201 5.70 -9.71 -13.26
CA MET A 201 4.90 -8.53 -13.53
C MET A 201 5.57 -7.68 -14.62
N PRO A 202 4.91 -6.66 -15.19
CA PRO A 202 5.47 -5.88 -16.30
C PRO A 202 6.87 -5.30 -16.02
N THR A 203 7.12 -4.93 -14.76
CA THR A 203 8.42 -4.49 -14.23
C THR A 203 8.57 -4.98 -12.79
N ALA A 204 9.71 -4.69 -12.15
CA ALA A 204 9.78 -4.71 -10.69
C ALA A 204 8.76 -3.72 -10.08
N ILE A 205 8.30 -4.00 -8.85
CA ILE A 205 7.51 -3.05 -8.06
C ILE A 205 8.32 -1.76 -7.86
N HIS A 206 7.66 -0.61 -7.87
CA HIS A 206 8.30 0.70 -7.67
C HIS A 206 9.31 1.13 -8.75
N GLU A 207 9.15 0.65 -9.99
CA GLU A 207 9.84 1.18 -11.17
C GLU A 207 9.28 2.56 -11.59
N LEU A 208 9.98 3.63 -11.22
CA LEU A 208 9.54 5.00 -11.46
C LEU A 208 9.92 5.46 -12.87
N SER A 209 9.30 4.88 -13.89
CA SER A 209 9.41 5.31 -15.28
C SER A 209 8.24 4.81 -16.14
N MET A 210 8.16 5.32 -17.37
CA MET A 210 7.16 4.88 -18.34
C MET A 210 7.16 3.37 -18.64
N ALA A 211 8.22 2.62 -18.28
CA ALA A 211 8.23 1.17 -18.39
C ALA A 211 7.14 0.50 -17.52
N ALA A 212 6.79 1.12 -16.40
CA ALA A 212 5.76 0.63 -15.48
C ALA A 212 4.33 1.00 -15.87
N ALA A 213 4.15 1.82 -16.91
CA ALA A 213 2.85 2.33 -17.31
C ALA A 213 1.88 1.18 -17.61
N SER A 214 0.71 1.25 -16.99
CA SER A 214 -0.37 0.28 -17.20
C SER A 214 -1.23 0.62 -18.41
N THR A 215 -1.18 1.87 -18.87
CA THR A 215 -1.94 2.38 -20.02
C THR A 215 -1.06 3.25 -20.92
N LEU A 216 -1.48 3.49 -22.16
CA LEU A 216 -0.68 4.20 -23.16
C LEU A 216 -0.41 5.68 -22.81
N ALA A 217 -1.27 6.31 -22.01
CA ALA A 217 -1.18 7.72 -21.66
C ALA A 217 -2.06 8.04 -20.44
N PRO A 218 -1.83 9.16 -19.75
CA PRO A 218 -2.76 9.67 -18.75
C PRO A 218 -4.20 9.80 -19.27
N GLY A 219 -5.17 9.30 -18.51
CA GLY A 219 -6.58 9.30 -18.90
C GLY A 219 -6.95 8.34 -20.03
N SER A 220 -6.03 7.45 -20.44
CA SER A 220 -6.32 6.38 -21.38
C SER A 220 -6.81 5.13 -20.66
N ASP A 221 -7.78 4.43 -21.25
CA ASP A 221 -8.18 3.08 -20.84
C ASP A 221 -7.48 1.99 -21.68
N THR A 222 -6.68 2.37 -22.68
CA THR A 222 -5.93 1.41 -23.51
C THR A 222 -4.69 0.96 -22.77
N LEU A 223 -4.64 -0.35 -22.46
CA LEU A 223 -3.49 -0.96 -21.79
C LEU A 223 -2.24 -0.93 -22.67
N THR A 224 -1.08 -0.86 -22.04
CA THR A 224 0.21 -1.10 -22.70
C THR A 224 0.33 -2.58 -23.09
N ASP A 225 1.21 -2.88 -24.04
CA ASP A 225 1.53 -4.26 -24.44
C ASP A 225 2.32 -5.02 -23.37
N THR A 226 2.94 -4.31 -22.40
CA THR A 226 3.63 -4.90 -21.25
C THR A 226 2.68 -5.44 -20.17
N MET A 227 1.40 -5.04 -20.18
CA MET A 227 0.38 -5.55 -19.24
C MET A 227 0.06 -7.02 -19.51
N ASN A 228 0.76 -7.89 -18.81
CA ASN A 228 0.57 -9.34 -18.87
C ASN A 228 -0.68 -9.82 -18.10
N ASP A 229 -1.04 -11.10 -18.27
CA ASP A 229 -2.25 -11.68 -17.67
C ASP A 229 -2.36 -11.48 -16.15
N PRO A 230 -1.29 -11.70 -15.34
CA PRO A 230 -1.34 -11.42 -13.90
C PRO A 230 -1.60 -9.95 -13.56
N ALA A 231 -0.99 -8.99 -14.29
CA ALA A 231 -1.23 -7.56 -14.08
C ALA A 231 -2.65 -7.15 -14.47
N ILE A 232 -3.19 -7.71 -15.55
CA ILE A 232 -4.58 -7.51 -15.95
C ILE A 232 -5.53 -8.08 -14.89
N ALA A 233 -5.26 -9.28 -14.37
CA ALA A 233 -6.06 -9.89 -13.31
C ALA A 233 -6.02 -9.06 -12.02
N LEU A 234 -4.84 -8.60 -11.61
CA LEU A 234 -4.66 -7.71 -10.48
C LEU A 234 -5.50 -6.43 -10.63
N ARG A 235 -5.41 -5.78 -11.79
CA ARG A 235 -6.24 -4.61 -12.13
C ARG A 235 -7.73 -4.93 -12.07
N GLY A 236 -8.13 -6.11 -12.54
CA GLY A 236 -9.49 -6.63 -12.46
C GLY A 236 -10.01 -6.78 -11.02
N TYR A 237 -9.21 -7.30 -10.10
CA TYR A 237 -9.61 -7.46 -8.69
C TYR A 237 -9.87 -6.11 -8.02
N PHE A 238 -8.99 -5.13 -8.23
CA PHE A 238 -9.13 -3.81 -7.63
C PHE A 238 -10.25 -2.98 -8.26
N THR A 239 -10.37 -2.99 -9.59
CA THR A 239 -11.49 -2.32 -10.28
C THR A 239 -12.84 -2.94 -9.92
N GLY A 240 -12.91 -4.27 -9.82
CA GLY A 240 -14.09 -4.99 -9.33
C GLY A 240 -14.45 -4.66 -7.88
N ALA A 241 -13.46 -4.36 -7.03
CA ALA A 241 -13.66 -3.85 -5.67
C ALA A 241 -14.00 -2.35 -5.61
N GLY A 242 -14.02 -1.66 -6.75
CA GLY A 242 -14.33 -0.23 -6.85
C GLY A 242 -13.15 0.69 -6.49
N MET A 243 -11.91 0.23 -6.65
CA MET A 243 -10.70 1.05 -6.60
C MET A 243 -10.24 1.41 -8.01
N SER A 244 -9.58 2.56 -8.16
CA SER A 244 -9.12 3.08 -9.43
C SER A 244 -7.62 2.82 -9.60
N PRO A 245 -7.19 2.09 -10.65
CA PRO A 245 -5.78 1.93 -10.96
C PRO A 245 -5.16 3.27 -11.38
N LEU A 246 -3.85 3.41 -11.18
CA LEU A 246 -3.07 4.50 -11.75
C LEU A 246 -2.54 4.12 -13.14
N GLU A 247 -2.61 5.05 -14.07
CA GLU A 247 -2.24 4.85 -15.47
C GLU A 247 -0.74 4.58 -15.67
N SER A 248 0.10 5.20 -14.85
CA SER A 248 1.57 5.14 -14.91
C SER A 248 2.19 3.98 -14.16
N GLU A 249 1.42 3.26 -13.34
CA GLU A 249 1.95 2.26 -12.41
C GLU A 249 1.01 1.05 -12.35
N TRP A 250 1.44 -0.12 -12.84
CA TRP A 250 0.61 -1.33 -12.87
C TRP A 250 0.20 -1.84 -11.48
N TRP A 251 0.92 -1.46 -10.43
CA TRP A 251 0.71 -1.89 -9.04
C TRP A 251 -0.12 -0.94 -8.19
N HIS A 252 -0.35 0.30 -8.61
CA HIS A 252 -0.91 1.35 -7.76
C HIS A 252 -2.43 1.43 -7.91
N PHE A 253 -3.15 1.39 -6.79
CA PHE A 253 -4.61 1.51 -6.77
C PHE A 253 -5.10 2.50 -5.71
N ASN A 254 -6.05 3.36 -6.10
CA ASN A 254 -6.62 4.42 -5.26
C ASN A 254 -8.08 4.12 -4.87
N ASP A 255 -8.45 4.35 -3.61
CA ASP A 255 -9.83 4.44 -3.18
C ASP A 255 -10.31 5.90 -3.04
N TRP A 256 -10.86 6.44 -4.13
CA TRP A 256 -11.43 7.78 -4.12
C TRP A 256 -12.66 7.92 -3.20
N ASN A 257 -13.37 6.84 -2.89
CA ASN A 257 -14.48 6.87 -1.93
C ASN A 257 -13.96 7.05 -0.51
N ALA A 258 -12.93 6.33 -0.12
CA ALA A 258 -12.27 6.52 1.18
C ALA A 258 -11.76 7.96 1.35
N ARG A 259 -11.14 8.54 0.31
CA ARG A 259 -10.78 9.96 0.30
C ARG A 259 -11.99 10.87 0.57
N ASN A 260 -13.10 10.65 -0.14
CA ASN A 260 -14.29 11.48 0.00
C ASN A 260 -14.92 11.39 1.40
N LEU A 261 -14.89 10.21 2.02
CA LEU A 261 -15.34 10.01 3.40
C LEU A 261 -14.46 10.74 4.42
N ALA A 262 -13.16 10.82 4.15
CA ALA A 262 -12.17 11.48 5.00
C ALA A 262 -11.92 12.96 4.62
N LYS A 263 -12.66 13.54 3.67
CA LYS A 263 -12.33 14.83 3.01
C LYS A 263 -12.16 16.01 3.97
N ASP A 264 -12.84 15.99 5.11
CA ASP A 264 -12.83 17.06 6.10
C ASP A 264 -11.56 17.03 6.98
N ASN A 265 -10.82 15.92 6.97
CA ASN A 265 -9.60 15.74 7.75
C ASN A 265 -8.60 14.80 7.05
N LEU A 266 -8.19 15.17 5.83
CA LEU A 266 -7.23 14.39 5.07
C LEU A 266 -5.82 14.50 5.69
N SER A 267 -5.20 13.34 5.90
CA SER A 267 -3.83 13.26 6.40
C SER A 267 -2.83 13.97 5.47
N THR A 268 -1.83 14.60 6.07
CA THR A 268 -0.65 15.16 5.39
C THR A 268 0.56 14.22 5.41
N GLY A 269 0.44 13.07 6.09
CA GLY A 269 1.49 12.07 6.25
C GLY A 269 2.67 12.52 7.12
N LYS A 270 2.53 13.62 7.88
CA LYS A 270 3.58 14.14 8.79
C LYS A 270 3.65 13.37 10.11
N PHE A 271 3.65 12.05 10.03
CA PHE A 271 3.78 11.12 11.14
C PHE A 271 4.37 9.80 10.63
N GLU A 272 4.92 9.02 11.55
CA GLU A 272 5.73 7.84 11.23
C GLU A 272 5.04 6.55 11.69
N ILE A 273 5.34 5.46 10.98
CA ILE A 273 5.07 4.11 11.49
C ILE A 273 6.13 3.85 12.58
N SER A 274 5.70 3.41 13.77
CA SER A 274 6.61 3.31 14.93
C SER A 274 6.56 1.96 15.63
N ARG A 275 5.38 1.48 16.02
CA ARG A 275 5.21 0.21 16.71
C ARG A 275 3.82 -0.39 16.49
N CYS A 276 3.73 -1.69 16.73
CA CYS A 276 2.48 -2.44 16.68
C CYS A 276 1.61 -2.16 17.91
N TYR A 277 0.33 -1.82 17.69
CA TYR A 277 -0.70 -1.63 18.73
C TYR A 277 -1.76 -2.75 18.74
N SER A 278 -1.55 -3.75 17.88
CA SER A 278 -2.47 -4.86 17.65
C SER A 278 -2.57 -5.74 18.88
N ARG A 279 -3.80 -6.17 19.19
CA ARG A 279 -4.07 -7.15 20.25
C ARG A 279 -5.06 -8.21 19.75
N PRO A 280 -5.03 -9.42 20.33
CA PRO A 280 -6.14 -10.35 20.17
C PRO A 280 -7.46 -9.68 20.56
N PRO A 281 -8.57 -9.95 19.85
CA PRO A 281 -9.90 -9.61 20.32
C PRO A 281 -10.10 -10.08 21.77
N ALA A 282 -10.71 -9.22 22.59
CA ALA A 282 -11.16 -9.56 23.94
C ALA A 282 -12.38 -10.49 23.91
#